data_AF-A0A1E3PZ27-F1
#
_entry.id   AF-A0A1E3PZ27-F1
#
_cell.length_a   1.000
_cell.length_b   1.000
_cell.length_c   1.000
_cell.angle_alpha   90.00
_cell.angle_beta   90.00
_cell.angle_gamma   90.00
#
_symmetry.space_group_name_H-M   'P 1'
#
loop_
_entity.id
_entity.type
_entity.pdbx_description
1 polymer ?
#
loop_
_entity_poly.entity_id
_entity_poly.type
_entity_poly.pdbx_seq_one_letter_code
_entity_poly.pdbx_strand_id
1 'polypeptide(L)'
;MPHDRASSPESDEAPSEPPLGDHTENNLGDKTDRHDTPYSTPPSDAPTISRSPSPEDSSGNFVSPDLQRLQRDHSQQGYLDGITKGKPESVQKAFDSGYPFGAELGLHIGRVLGMLQGLRSRAAGLKTWETTVVDLERHARSELLDVQDIFSSHYWSVDEISGEILPRWVSENEYRNAEFSAVVAKHPLIHRWTDTVEALIKDYRY
;
A
#
# COMPACT_ATOMS: atom_id res chain seq x y z
N MET A 1 -26.25 -46.01 42.68
CA MET A 1 -27.70 -45.73 42.62
C MET A 1 -28.32 -46.23 43.91
N PRO A 2 -29.10 -45.43 44.64
CA PRO A 2 -29.48 -44.02 44.39
C PRO A 2 -28.50 -43.01 45.04
N HIS A 3 -28.97 -41.78 45.31
CA HIS A 3 -28.26 -40.59 45.82
C HIS A 3 -28.33 -40.52 47.38
N ASP A 4 -27.63 -39.65 48.14
CA ASP A 4 -27.82 -38.18 48.19
C ASP A 4 -26.82 -37.44 49.14
N ARG A 5 -26.82 -36.09 49.05
CA ARG A 5 -26.48 -35.03 50.04
C ARG A 5 -25.06 -34.79 50.64
N ALA A 6 -24.59 -33.54 50.44
CA ALA A 6 -24.27 -32.50 51.46
C ALA A 6 -22.80 -32.00 51.71
N SER A 7 -22.73 -30.67 51.87
CA SER A 7 -21.77 -29.82 52.62
C SER A 7 -20.46 -29.32 51.97
N SER A 8 -20.38 -27.97 51.87
CA SER A 8 -19.22 -27.10 51.60
C SER A 8 -18.48 -26.71 52.92
N PRO A 9 -17.46 -25.80 53.00
CA PRO A 9 -17.54 -24.36 52.60
C PRO A 9 -16.24 -23.71 52.02
N GLU A 10 -16.37 -22.41 51.67
CA GLU A 10 -15.41 -21.27 51.74
C GLU A 10 -13.87 -21.45 51.52
N SER A 11 -13.15 -20.60 50.77
CA SER A 11 -13.47 -19.37 49.99
C SER A 11 -12.54 -19.28 48.74
N ASP A 12 -12.16 -18.18 48.06
CA ASP A 12 -12.42 -16.70 48.04
C ASP A 12 -11.96 -16.19 46.64
N GLU A 13 -12.17 -14.97 46.11
CA GLU A 13 -12.89 -13.72 46.47
C GLU A 13 -13.35 -13.09 45.11
N ALA A 14 -14.29 -12.13 45.09
CA ALA A 14 -14.61 -11.32 43.88
C ALA A 14 -15.11 -9.90 44.22
N PRO A 15 -15.02 -8.94 43.28
CA PRO A 15 -16.27 -8.25 42.90
C PRO A 15 -16.39 -7.93 41.39
N SER A 16 -17.62 -7.64 40.96
CA SER A 16 -18.01 -7.31 39.57
C SER A 16 -18.38 -5.82 39.42
N GLU A 17 -18.15 -5.22 38.25
CA GLU A 17 -18.57 -3.83 37.95
C GLU A 17 -19.98 -3.72 37.31
N PRO A 18 -20.77 -2.67 37.63
CA PRO A 18 -22.14 -2.45 37.13
C PRO A 18 -22.24 -1.52 35.89
N PRO A 19 -23.43 -1.41 35.24
CA PRO A 19 -23.62 -0.68 33.97
C PRO A 19 -24.01 0.82 34.10
N LEU A 20 -24.22 1.47 32.94
CA LEU A 20 -24.41 2.91 32.72
C LEU A 20 -25.54 3.60 33.53
N GLY A 21 -25.34 4.90 33.79
CA GLY A 21 -26.33 5.89 34.24
C GLY A 21 -25.96 7.32 33.77
N ASP A 22 -26.90 8.27 33.86
CA ASP A 22 -26.84 9.63 33.26
C ASP A 22 -27.02 10.76 34.32
N HIS A 23 -26.87 12.02 33.89
CA HIS A 23 -27.45 13.29 34.39
C HIS A 23 -26.53 14.38 35.02
N THR A 24 -26.40 15.47 34.24
CA THR A 24 -26.57 16.92 34.60
C THR A 24 -25.71 17.65 35.66
N GLU A 25 -24.97 18.65 35.16
CA GLU A 25 -24.91 20.08 35.60
C GLU A 25 -24.76 20.49 37.09
N ASN A 26 -23.67 21.22 37.42
CA ASN A 26 -23.63 22.69 37.67
C ASN A 26 -22.20 23.10 38.15
N ASN A 27 -21.49 24.09 37.55
CA ASN A 27 -21.62 25.56 37.68
C ASN A 27 -21.22 26.06 39.10
N LEU A 28 -20.39 27.09 39.34
CA LEU A 28 -19.86 28.21 38.53
C LEU A 28 -18.44 28.61 39.02
N GLY A 29 -17.54 29.08 38.15
CA GLY A 29 -16.18 29.49 38.56
C GLY A 29 -15.35 30.22 37.48
N ASP A 30 -15.64 31.51 37.28
CA ASP A 30 -15.05 32.42 36.29
C ASP A 30 -13.54 32.24 35.96
N LYS A 31 -13.27 31.94 34.67
CA LYS A 31 -12.21 32.63 33.93
C LYS A 31 -12.53 32.67 32.43
N THR A 32 -12.93 33.83 31.93
CA THR A 32 -13.06 34.02 30.47
C THR A 32 -11.68 34.16 29.82
N ASP A 33 -11.29 33.18 29.01
CA ASP A 33 -10.32 33.40 27.93
C ASP A 33 -10.97 33.07 26.59
N ARG A 34 -10.88 34.00 25.64
CA ARG A 34 -11.59 33.92 24.35
C ARG A 34 -10.61 33.52 23.26
N HIS A 35 -10.70 32.28 22.80
CA HIS A 35 -10.08 31.88 21.54
C HIS A 35 -11.18 31.87 20.47
N ASP A 36 -11.47 33.08 19.98
CA ASP A 36 -12.48 33.31 18.95
C ASP A 36 -12.13 32.54 17.67
N THR A 37 -13.11 31.82 17.12
CA THR A 37 -13.02 31.36 15.72
C THR A 37 -13.10 32.56 14.79
N PRO A 38 -12.47 32.47 13.61
CA PRO A 38 -13.32 32.58 12.43
C PRO A 38 -13.05 31.49 11.39
N TYR A 39 -14.01 31.41 10.45
CA TYR A 39 -13.87 30.72 9.16
C TYR A 39 -12.50 31.02 8.51
N SER A 40 -11.91 30.01 7.87
CA SER A 40 -10.83 30.26 6.91
C SER A 40 -11.32 31.19 5.82
N THR A 41 -10.74 32.38 5.75
CA THR A 41 -10.92 33.29 4.62
C THR A 41 -10.40 32.64 3.34
N PRO A 42 -11.08 32.79 2.20
CA PRO A 42 -10.48 32.44 0.91
C PRO A 42 -9.24 33.33 0.68
N PRO A 43 -8.22 32.85 -0.07
CA PRO A 43 -7.02 33.63 -0.35
C PRO A 43 -7.35 34.96 -1.03
N SER A 44 -6.67 36.02 -0.63
CA SER A 44 -7.05 37.42 -0.92
C SER A 44 -6.63 37.93 -2.32
N ASP A 45 -6.57 37.03 -3.30
CA ASP A 45 -6.21 37.32 -4.71
C ASP A 45 -7.44 37.34 -5.64
N ALA A 46 -8.63 37.61 -5.08
CA ALA A 46 -9.80 37.97 -5.90
C ALA A 46 -9.61 39.40 -6.45
N PRO A 47 -9.75 39.63 -7.78
CA PRO A 47 -9.56 40.96 -8.34
C PRO A 47 -10.66 41.91 -7.88
N THR A 48 -10.30 42.97 -7.14
CA THR A 48 -11.22 44.00 -6.65
C THR A 48 -11.77 44.85 -7.81
N ILE A 49 -12.83 44.38 -8.45
CA ILE A 49 -13.60 45.15 -9.44
C ILE A 49 -14.42 46.20 -8.71
N SER A 50 -13.80 47.34 -8.41
CA SER A 50 -14.47 48.52 -7.87
C SER A 50 -15.35 49.15 -8.95
N ARG A 51 -16.64 48.77 -8.98
CA ARG A 51 -17.62 49.28 -9.95
C ARG A 51 -18.61 50.24 -9.29
N SER A 52 -18.31 51.54 -9.37
CA SER A 52 -19.27 52.60 -9.06
C SER A 52 -20.54 52.46 -9.91
N PRO A 53 -21.75 52.65 -9.35
CA PRO A 53 -23.00 52.56 -10.10
C PRO A 53 -23.28 53.86 -10.87
N SER A 54 -22.70 53.99 -12.06
CA SER A 54 -23.22 54.93 -13.08
C SER A 54 -24.42 54.29 -13.80
N PRO A 55 -25.61 54.92 -13.80
CA PRO A 55 -26.80 54.33 -14.41
C PRO A 55 -26.97 54.80 -15.87
N GLU A 56 -26.42 54.06 -16.83
CA GLU A 56 -26.87 54.09 -18.24
C GLU A 56 -26.35 52.86 -19.02
N ASP A 57 -27.01 52.58 -20.15
CA ASP A 57 -26.82 51.46 -21.09
C ASP A 57 -26.79 50.01 -20.55
N SER A 58 -27.99 49.42 -20.52
CA SER A 58 -28.43 48.37 -21.47
C SER A 58 -27.37 47.47 -22.13
N SER A 59 -27.68 46.16 -22.21
CA SER A 59 -26.91 45.10 -22.89
C SER A 59 -25.76 44.46 -22.08
N GLY A 60 -25.81 44.51 -20.75
CA GLY A 60 -25.00 43.66 -19.86
C GLY A 60 -25.67 42.32 -19.57
N ASN A 61 -24.97 41.19 -19.77
CA ASN A 61 -25.51 39.85 -19.56
C ASN A 61 -25.70 39.54 -18.06
N PHE A 62 -26.92 39.71 -17.53
CA PHE A 62 -27.26 39.42 -16.13
C PHE A 62 -27.24 37.92 -15.84
N VAL A 63 -26.06 37.39 -15.47
CA VAL A 63 -25.94 36.04 -14.92
C VAL A 63 -26.59 36.00 -13.54
N SER A 64 -27.77 35.39 -13.46
CA SER A 64 -28.58 35.28 -12.24
C SER A 64 -27.76 34.78 -11.03
N PRO A 65 -28.00 35.27 -9.80
CA PRO A 65 -27.23 34.87 -8.63
C PRO A 65 -27.26 33.36 -8.37
N ASP A 66 -28.33 32.67 -8.75
CA ASP A 66 -28.43 31.22 -8.61
C ASP A 66 -27.60 30.46 -9.66
N LEU A 67 -27.32 31.05 -10.83
CA LEU A 67 -26.32 30.52 -11.76
C LEU A 67 -24.89 30.70 -11.20
N GLN A 68 -24.63 31.81 -10.52
CA GLN A 68 -23.33 32.04 -9.86
C GLN A 68 -23.11 31.07 -8.68
N ARG A 69 -24.18 30.77 -7.91
CA ARG A 69 -24.19 29.71 -6.89
C ARG A 69 -23.92 28.35 -7.52
N LEU A 70 -24.69 27.96 -8.53
CA LEU A 70 -24.52 26.67 -9.23
C LEU A 70 -23.11 26.52 -9.83
N GLN A 71 -22.53 27.58 -10.40
CA GLN A 71 -21.15 27.60 -10.88
C GLN A 71 -20.15 27.41 -9.73
N ARG A 72 -20.32 28.11 -8.60
CA ARG A 72 -19.46 27.96 -7.42
C ARG A 72 -19.55 26.54 -6.86
N ASP A 73 -20.76 26.01 -6.69
CA ASP A 73 -21.00 24.71 -6.07
C ASP A 73 -20.45 23.58 -6.97
N HIS A 74 -20.66 23.67 -8.28
CA HIS A 74 -20.06 22.75 -9.26
C HIS A 74 -18.52 22.88 -9.32
N SER A 75 -17.97 24.09 -9.16
CA SER A 75 -16.51 24.31 -9.10
C SER A 75 -15.89 23.73 -7.82
N GLN A 76 -16.57 23.88 -6.66
CA GLN A 76 -16.14 23.28 -5.40
C GLN A 76 -16.28 21.75 -5.44
N GLN A 77 -17.36 21.22 -6.01
CA GLN A 77 -17.51 19.79 -6.25
C GLN A 77 -16.40 19.26 -7.17
N GLY A 78 -16.13 19.88 -8.32
CA GLY A 78 -15.06 19.45 -9.23
C GLY A 78 -13.66 19.51 -8.61
N TYR A 79 -13.38 20.50 -7.77
CA TYR A 79 -12.12 20.60 -7.01
C TYR A 79 -11.98 19.51 -5.95
N LEU A 80 -13.05 19.26 -5.16
CA LEU A 80 -13.09 18.19 -4.18
C LEU A 80 -13.00 16.81 -4.84
N ASP A 81 -13.68 16.60 -5.96
CA ASP A 81 -13.68 15.36 -6.73
C ASP A 81 -12.29 15.08 -7.30
N GLY A 82 -11.64 16.08 -7.91
CA GLY A 82 -10.26 15.98 -8.40
C GLY A 82 -9.23 15.66 -7.31
N ILE A 83 -9.37 16.25 -6.11
CA ILE A 83 -8.51 15.95 -4.95
C ILE A 83 -8.77 14.54 -4.41
N THR A 84 -10.05 14.13 -4.34
CA THR A 84 -10.47 12.88 -3.70
C THR A 84 -10.22 11.65 -4.58
N LYS A 85 -10.45 11.75 -5.89
CA LYS A 85 -10.28 10.64 -6.85
C LYS A 85 -8.85 10.48 -7.34
N GLY A 86 -8.17 11.58 -7.68
CA GLY A 86 -6.92 11.53 -8.46
C GLY A 86 -5.75 10.78 -7.81
N LYS A 87 -5.78 10.59 -6.48
CA LYS A 87 -4.76 9.85 -5.72
C LYS A 87 -5.07 8.37 -5.50
N PRO A 88 -6.24 7.96 -4.96
CA PRO A 88 -6.55 6.53 -4.80
C PRO A 88 -6.73 5.80 -6.12
N GLU A 89 -7.37 6.41 -7.13
CA GLU A 89 -7.63 5.74 -8.42
C GLU A 89 -6.34 5.47 -9.20
N SER A 90 -5.37 6.38 -9.13
CA SER A 90 -4.06 6.20 -9.79
C SER A 90 -3.19 5.15 -9.10
N VAL A 91 -3.20 5.08 -7.76
CA VAL A 91 -2.50 4.04 -6.99
C VAL A 91 -3.11 2.65 -7.24
N GLN A 92 -4.44 2.52 -7.20
CA GLN A 92 -5.09 1.23 -7.48
C GLN A 92 -4.81 0.76 -8.91
N LYS A 93 -4.94 1.65 -9.90
CA LYS A 93 -4.63 1.31 -11.31
C LYS A 93 -3.17 0.86 -11.48
N ALA A 94 -2.22 1.52 -10.81
CA ALA A 94 -0.81 1.12 -10.84
C ALA A 94 -0.60 -0.28 -10.21
N PHE A 95 -1.25 -0.56 -9.08
CA PHE A 95 -1.26 -1.89 -8.47
C PHE A 95 -1.85 -2.94 -9.41
N ASP A 96 -3.02 -2.69 -10.02
CA ASP A 96 -3.69 -3.62 -10.91
C ASP A 96 -2.84 -3.97 -12.15
N SER A 97 -2.07 -3.00 -12.67
CA SER A 97 -1.11 -3.24 -13.76
C SER A 97 0.16 -3.97 -13.33
N GLY A 98 0.67 -3.72 -12.12
CA GLY A 98 1.92 -4.30 -11.62
C GLY A 98 1.75 -5.68 -10.96
N TYR A 99 0.58 -5.95 -10.38
CA TYR A 99 0.33 -7.16 -9.61
C TYR A 99 0.53 -8.47 -10.38
N PRO A 100 0.07 -8.63 -11.65
CA PRO A 100 0.31 -9.86 -12.41
C PRO A 100 1.80 -10.16 -12.63
N PHE A 101 2.61 -9.13 -12.87
CA PHE A 101 4.06 -9.28 -12.97
C PHE A 101 4.70 -9.62 -11.61
N GLY A 102 4.29 -8.92 -10.55
CA GLY A 102 4.75 -9.16 -9.18
C GLY A 102 4.40 -10.57 -8.67
N ALA A 103 3.28 -11.14 -9.12
CA ALA A 103 2.88 -12.51 -8.82
C ALA A 103 3.83 -13.54 -9.47
N GLU A 104 4.17 -13.38 -10.76
CA GLU A 104 5.15 -14.24 -11.44
C GLU A 104 6.56 -14.10 -10.85
N LEU A 105 6.96 -12.88 -10.48
CA LEU A 105 8.22 -12.59 -9.80
C LEU A 105 8.28 -13.34 -8.45
N GLY A 106 7.23 -13.21 -7.63
CA GLY A 106 7.08 -13.91 -6.35
C GLY A 106 7.05 -15.44 -6.48
N LEU A 107 6.39 -15.96 -7.53
CA LEU A 107 6.33 -17.39 -7.82
C LEU A 107 7.72 -17.98 -8.14
N HIS A 108 8.52 -17.27 -8.93
CA HIS A 108 9.88 -17.69 -9.26
C HIS A 108 10.81 -17.68 -8.04
N ILE A 109 10.76 -16.63 -7.22
CA ILE A 109 11.50 -16.55 -5.94
C ILE A 109 11.11 -17.71 -5.01
N GLY A 110 9.79 -17.91 -4.81
CA GLY A 110 9.25 -18.97 -3.98
C GLY A 110 9.66 -20.37 -4.45
N ARG A 111 9.72 -20.59 -5.77
CA ARG A 111 10.19 -21.84 -6.38
C ARG A 111 11.67 -22.09 -6.11
N VAL A 112 12.54 -21.10 -6.32
CA VAL A 112 14.00 -21.19 -6.05
C VAL A 112 14.26 -21.47 -4.57
N LEU A 113 13.65 -20.69 -3.68
CA LEU A 113 13.81 -20.87 -2.23
C LEU A 113 13.20 -22.19 -1.73
N GLY A 114 12.10 -22.65 -2.31
CA GLY A 114 11.49 -23.95 -2.01
C GLY A 114 12.36 -25.13 -2.45
N MET A 115 13.05 -25.02 -3.59
CA MET A 115 14.02 -26.02 -4.04
C MET A 115 15.24 -26.10 -3.11
N LEU A 116 15.78 -24.97 -2.64
CA LEU A 116 16.87 -24.95 -1.65
C LEU A 116 16.46 -25.58 -0.32
N GLN A 117 15.24 -25.30 0.17
CA GLN A 117 14.68 -25.94 1.36
C GLN A 117 14.49 -27.45 1.16
N GLY A 118 13.99 -27.88 0.00
CA GLY A 118 13.85 -29.30 -0.34
C GLY A 118 15.19 -30.05 -0.48
N LEU A 119 16.23 -29.38 -0.99
CA LEU A 119 17.60 -29.89 -1.00
C LEU A 119 18.15 -30.02 0.41
N ARG A 120 17.95 -29.01 1.28
CA ARG A 120 18.37 -29.06 2.70
C ARG A 120 17.74 -30.23 3.44
N SER A 121 16.44 -30.48 3.27
CA SER A 121 15.76 -31.64 3.87
C SER A 121 16.31 -32.99 3.38
N ARG A 122 16.95 -33.05 2.21
CA ARG A 122 17.64 -34.23 1.66
C ARG A 122 19.14 -34.27 2.01
N ALA A 123 19.72 -33.13 2.36
CA ALA A 123 21.10 -32.98 2.80
C ALA A 123 21.29 -33.39 4.27
N ALA A 124 20.22 -33.40 5.07
CA ALA A 124 20.25 -33.76 6.48
C ALA A 124 21.02 -35.06 6.76
N GLY A 125 22.14 -34.97 7.48
CA GLY A 125 23.05 -36.08 7.78
C GLY A 125 24.31 -36.15 6.90
N LEU A 126 24.29 -35.56 5.70
CA LEU A 126 25.48 -35.38 4.84
C LEU A 126 26.21 -34.08 5.25
N LYS A 127 26.82 -34.07 6.45
CA LYS A 127 27.37 -32.88 7.13
C LYS A 127 27.91 -31.76 6.23
N THR A 128 28.81 -32.07 5.29
CA THR A 128 29.42 -31.08 4.40
C THR A 128 28.39 -30.43 3.46
N TRP A 129 27.56 -31.24 2.81
CA TRP A 129 26.50 -30.79 1.91
C TRP A 129 25.40 -30.05 2.68
N GLU A 130 25.07 -30.52 3.88
CA GLU A 130 24.12 -29.86 4.78
C GLU A 130 24.54 -28.42 5.11
N THR A 131 25.81 -28.19 5.46
CA THR A 131 26.33 -26.83 5.66
C THR A 131 26.28 -25.99 4.39
N THR A 132 26.71 -26.52 3.24
CA THR A 132 26.71 -25.78 1.96
C THR A 132 25.30 -25.36 1.55
N VAL A 133 24.30 -26.25 1.64
CA VAL A 133 22.93 -25.94 1.26
C VAL A 133 22.24 -25.00 2.27
N VAL A 134 22.53 -25.13 3.58
CA VAL A 134 22.04 -24.18 4.61
C VAL A 134 22.57 -22.77 4.37
N ASP A 135 23.84 -22.62 4.02
CA ASP A 135 24.40 -21.29 3.77
C ASP A 135 23.95 -20.73 2.41
N LEU A 136 23.75 -21.56 1.38
CA LEU A 136 23.15 -21.10 0.12
C LEU A 136 21.66 -20.73 0.27
N GLU A 137 20.87 -21.46 1.08
CA GLU A 137 19.50 -21.07 1.47
C GLU A 137 19.49 -19.69 2.14
N ARG A 138 20.47 -19.42 3.00
CA ARG A 138 20.61 -18.13 3.71
C ARG A 138 20.92 -16.97 2.75
N HIS A 139 21.91 -17.12 1.88
CA HIS A 139 22.31 -16.08 0.92
C HIS A 139 21.20 -15.83 -0.13
N ALA A 140 20.56 -16.90 -0.63
CA ALA A 140 19.43 -16.77 -1.54
C ALA A 140 18.26 -16.04 -0.88
N ARG A 141 17.98 -16.27 0.41
CA ARG A 141 16.96 -15.51 1.15
C ARG A 141 17.32 -14.04 1.31
N SER A 142 18.56 -13.68 1.63
CA SER A 142 18.93 -12.27 1.80
C SER A 142 18.80 -11.49 0.50
N GLU A 143 19.22 -12.04 -0.63
CA GLU A 143 19.22 -11.33 -1.92
C GLU A 143 17.87 -11.39 -2.66
N LEU A 144 17.10 -12.48 -2.55
CA LEU A 144 15.83 -12.62 -3.28
C LEU A 144 14.60 -12.11 -2.51
N LEU A 145 14.74 -11.82 -1.21
CA LEU A 145 13.65 -11.27 -0.38
C LEU A 145 13.88 -9.81 0.04
N ASP A 146 15.05 -9.22 -0.23
CA ASP A 146 15.22 -7.78 -0.06
C ASP A 146 14.57 -7.04 -1.25
N VAL A 147 13.57 -6.23 -0.91
CA VAL A 147 12.86 -5.33 -1.82
C VAL A 147 13.83 -4.35 -2.48
N GLN A 148 14.90 -3.92 -1.79
CA GLN A 148 15.88 -2.96 -2.31
C GLN A 148 16.77 -3.56 -3.40
N ASP A 149 17.04 -4.87 -3.37
CA ASP A 149 17.82 -5.56 -4.40
C ASP A 149 16.96 -5.88 -5.63
N ILE A 150 15.78 -6.50 -5.43
CA ILE A 150 14.95 -6.98 -6.55
C ILE A 150 14.12 -5.88 -7.23
N PHE A 151 13.73 -4.84 -6.49
CA PHE A 151 13.13 -3.61 -7.05
C PHE A 151 14.14 -2.46 -7.13
N SER A 152 15.45 -2.79 -7.15
CA SER A 152 16.52 -1.80 -7.28
C SER A 152 16.39 -0.94 -8.54
N SER A 153 16.69 0.35 -8.40
CA SER A 153 16.94 1.25 -9.53
C SER A 153 18.19 0.87 -10.36
N HIS A 154 18.86 -0.25 -10.05
CA HIS A 154 19.77 -0.92 -10.97
C HIS A 154 19.03 -1.72 -12.06
N TYR A 155 17.98 -2.46 -11.71
CA TYR A 155 17.22 -3.34 -12.62
C TYR A 155 16.00 -2.67 -13.25
N TRP A 156 15.46 -1.61 -12.64
CA TRP A 156 14.23 -0.93 -13.06
C TRP A 156 14.47 0.52 -13.46
N SER A 157 13.76 1.00 -14.47
CA SER A 157 13.75 2.42 -14.89
C SER A 157 12.32 2.90 -15.10
N VAL A 158 12.10 4.19 -14.92
CA VAL A 158 10.89 4.87 -15.38
C VAL A 158 11.16 5.38 -16.79
N ASP A 159 10.24 5.14 -17.73
CA ASP A 159 10.27 5.81 -19.03
C ASP A 159 9.84 7.28 -18.88
N GLU A 160 10.63 8.20 -19.42
CA GLU A 160 10.44 9.65 -19.24
C GLU A 160 9.20 10.19 -19.97
N ILE A 161 8.66 9.45 -20.95
CA ILE A 161 7.55 9.90 -21.81
C ILE A 161 6.20 9.38 -21.31
N SER A 162 6.11 8.08 -20.98
CA SER A 162 4.90 7.42 -20.49
C SER A 162 4.76 7.44 -18.96
N GLY A 163 5.87 7.58 -18.24
CA GLY A 163 5.93 7.42 -16.78
C GLY A 163 5.84 5.96 -16.31
N GLU A 164 5.87 4.98 -17.21
CA GLU A 164 5.78 3.56 -16.86
C GLU A 164 7.10 3.00 -16.33
N ILE A 165 6.99 2.05 -15.38
CA ILE A 165 8.14 1.33 -14.82
C ILE A 165 8.46 0.14 -15.71
N LEU A 166 9.66 0.13 -16.31
CA LEU A 166 10.14 -0.87 -17.25
C LEU A 166 11.38 -1.61 -16.70
N PRO A 167 11.44 -2.95 -16.86
CA PRO A 167 12.63 -3.74 -16.52
C PRO A 167 13.75 -3.55 -17.55
N ARG A 168 15.00 -3.42 -17.10
CA ARG A 168 16.18 -3.16 -17.96
C ARG A 168 16.80 -4.41 -18.60
N TRP A 169 16.38 -5.61 -18.19
CA TRP A 169 16.97 -6.87 -18.65
C TRP A 169 16.20 -7.52 -19.83
N VAL A 170 15.13 -6.89 -20.31
CA VAL A 170 14.41 -7.21 -21.54
C VAL A 170 14.11 -5.94 -22.33
N SER A 171 13.72 -6.07 -23.60
CA SER A 171 13.22 -4.90 -24.36
C SER A 171 11.79 -4.53 -23.94
N GLU A 172 11.39 -3.28 -24.11
CA GLU A 172 9.99 -2.84 -23.86
C GLU A 172 8.98 -3.67 -24.68
N ASN A 173 9.27 -3.90 -25.96
CA ASN A 173 8.44 -4.74 -26.82
C ASN A 173 8.30 -6.19 -26.28
N GLU A 174 9.35 -6.72 -25.66
CA GLU A 174 9.30 -8.02 -25.01
C GLU A 174 8.49 -7.96 -23.70
N TYR A 175 8.72 -6.96 -22.85
CA TYR A 175 7.94 -6.76 -21.61
C TYR A 175 6.43 -6.62 -21.86
N ARG A 176 6.03 -5.97 -22.96
CA ARG A 176 4.61 -5.77 -23.32
C ARG A 176 3.95 -6.97 -24.01
N ASN A 177 4.70 -7.85 -24.67
CA ASN A 177 4.13 -8.90 -25.55
C ASN A 177 4.53 -10.35 -25.18
N ALA A 178 5.52 -10.55 -24.30
CA ALA A 178 5.91 -11.88 -23.82
C ALA A 178 5.14 -12.27 -22.56
N GLU A 179 5.13 -13.57 -22.25
CA GLU A 179 4.64 -14.08 -20.98
C GLU A 179 5.51 -13.57 -19.82
N PHE A 180 4.90 -13.01 -18.77
CA PHE A 180 5.66 -12.45 -17.63
C PHE A 180 6.58 -13.48 -16.97
N SER A 181 6.18 -14.75 -16.90
CA SER A 181 7.01 -15.89 -16.48
C SER A 181 8.37 -15.93 -17.23
N ALA A 182 8.34 -15.81 -18.56
CA ALA A 182 9.54 -15.82 -19.40
C ALA A 182 10.41 -14.56 -19.25
N VAL A 183 9.79 -13.41 -18.94
CA VAL A 183 10.51 -12.16 -18.63
C VAL A 183 11.17 -12.22 -17.24
N VAL A 184 10.46 -12.78 -16.26
CA VAL A 184 10.94 -12.98 -14.88
C VAL A 184 12.11 -13.97 -14.84
N ALA A 185 12.04 -15.07 -15.60
CA ALA A 185 13.13 -16.04 -15.70
C ALA A 185 14.45 -15.43 -16.23
N LYS A 186 14.37 -14.33 -16.98
CA LYS A 186 15.55 -13.57 -17.46
C LYS A 186 16.10 -12.55 -16.45
N HIS A 187 15.44 -12.33 -15.31
CA HIS A 187 15.93 -11.39 -14.29
C HIS A 187 17.29 -11.87 -13.74
N PRO A 188 18.37 -11.04 -13.78
CA PRO A 188 19.74 -11.52 -13.48
C PRO A 188 19.91 -12.26 -12.14
N LEU A 189 19.32 -11.74 -11.05
CA LEU A 189 19.33 -12.43 -9.75
C LEU A 189 18.64 -13.81 -9.80
N ILE A 190 17.46 -13.90 -10.40
CA ILE A 190 16.64 -15.12 -10.47
C ILE A 190 17.30 -16.16 -11.39
N HIS A 191 17.83 -15.74 -12.53
CA HIS A 191 18.57 -16.61 -13.46
C HIS A 191 19.77 -17.27 -12.74
N ARG A 192 20.67 -16.47 -12.17
CA ARG A 192 21.87 -16.94 -11.44
C ARG A 192 21.51 -17.88 -10.28
N TRP A 193 20.47 -17.57 -9.50
CA TRP A 193 20.04 -18.46 -8.40
C TRP A 193 19.37 -19.74 -8.91
N THR A 194 18.66 -19.69 -10.05
CA THR A 194 18.10 -20.87 -10.73
C THR A 194 19.21 -21.77 -11.27
N ASP A 195 20.23 -21.21 -11.95
CA ASP A 195 21.41 -21.96 -12.41
C ASP A 195 22.12 -22.67 -11.25
N THR A 196 22.27 -21.96 -10.13
CA THR A 196 22.91 -22.46 -8.91
C THR A 196 22.12 -23.64 -8.32
N VAL A 197 20.80 -23.51 -8.21
CA VAL A 197 19.91 -24.60 -7.78
C VAL A 197 19.94 -25.78 -8.74
N GLU A 198 19.92 -25.55 -10.05
CA GLU A 198 20.05 -26.61 -11.04
C GLU A 198 21.40 -27.34 -10.95
N ALA A 199 22.50 -26.62 -10.71
CA ALA A 199 23.81 -27.21 -10.51
C ALA A 199 23.82 -28.12 -9.27
N LEU A 200 23.30 -27.66 -8.13
CA LEU A 200 23.16 -28.48 -6.90
C LEU A 200 22.29 -29.73 -7.12
N ILE A 201 21.18 -29.60 -7.88
CA ILE A 201 20.29 -30.73 -8.20
C ILE A 201 20.98 -31.75 -9.11
N LYS A 202 21.88 -31.30 -10.01
CA LYS A 202 22.66 -32.18 -10.90
C LYS A 202 23.78 -32.88 -10.12
N ASP A 203 24.51 -32.15 -9.28
CA ASP A 203 25.62 -32.66 -8.44
C ASP A 203 25.13 -33.71 -7.43
N TYR A 204 24.03 -33.45 -6.72
CA TYR A 204 23.39 -34.41 -5.80
C TYR A 204 22.78 -35.66 -6.49
N ARG A 205 22.83 -35.76 -7.83
CA ARG A 205 22.20 -36.86 -8.59
C ARG A 205 23.18 -37.93 -9.07
N TYR A 206 24.46 -37.81 -8.74
CA TYR A 206 25.54 -38.72 -9.09
C TYR A 206 26.27 -39.25 -7.84
#